data_AF-A0A2N7L3H6-F1
#
_entry.id   AF-A0A2N7L3H6-F1
#
_cell.length_a   1.000
_cell.length_b   1.000
_cell.length_c   1.000
_cell.angle_alpha   90.00
_cell.angle_beta   90.00
_cell.angle_gamma   90.00
#
_symmetry.space_group_name_H-M   'P 1'
#
loop_
_entity.id
_entity.type
_entity.pdbx_description
1 polymer ?
#
loop_
_entity_poly.entity_id
_entity_poly.type
_entity_poly.pdbx_seq_one_letter_code
_entity_poly.pdbx_strand_id
1 'polypeptide(L)'
;MVNVFYSFRGEHPEMQHVEVQTSHYHDAVDLIDKYPWSEEVALFEEHGEGGGLFFTVGDEDDKYACFQLVPTEPDKGLLCFWLVLDKGFLGIFGKKTINTPFEEVSISEAKSKIKPLFDYSIEQLYECHKKP
;
A
#
# COMPACT_ATOMS: atom_id res chain seq x y z
N MET A 1 -10.51 0.36 -10.14
CA MET A 1 -9.45 1.37 -10.29
C MET A 1 -8.71 1.42 -8.97
N VAL A 2 -7.39 1.53 -9.01
CA VAL A 2 -6.55 1.62 -7.82
C VAL A 2 -6.17 3.08 -7.62
N ASN A 3 -6.43 3.60 -6.42
CA ASN A 3 -5.97 4.91 -5.97
C ASN A 3 -4.60 4.71 -5.34
N VAL A 4 -3.60 5.42 -5.86
CA VAL A 4 -2.24 5.43 -5.33
C VAL A 4 -2.02 6.78 -4.66
N PHE A 5 -1.89 6.77 -3.35
CA PHE A 5 -1.44 7.93 -2.59
C PHE A 5 0.03 7.71 -2.27
N TYR A 6 0.88 8.69 -2.55
CA TYR A 6 2.25 8.63 -2.09
C TYR A 6 2.68 9.96 -1.51
N SER A 7 3.48 9.87 -0.45
CA SER A 7 4.08 11.01 0.21
C SER A 7 5.59 10.94 0.13
N PHE A 8 6.24 12.10 -0.02
CA PHE A 8 7.69 12.25 -0.07
C PHE A 8 8.06 13.69 0.27
N ARG A 9 9.22 13.96 0.84
CA ARG A 9 9.71 15.35 1.05
C ARG A 9 10.58 15.83 -0.11
N GLY A 10 11.39 14.94 -0.69
CA GLY A 10 12.34 15.34 -1.74
C GLY A 10 13.25 16.50 -1.29
N GLU A 11 13.42 17.52 -2.14
CA GLU A 11 14.20 18.74 -1.80
C GLU A 11 13.42 19.76 -0.94
N HIS A 12 12.15 19.48 -0.60
CA HIS A 12 11.30 20.40 0.15
C HIS A 12 11.32 20.11 1.65
N PRO A 13 11.23 21.15 2.50
CA PRO A 13 11.17 20.94 3.95
C PRO A 13 9.85 20.28 4.41
N GLU A 14 8.79 20.41 3.61
CA GLU A 14 7.45 19.90 3.91
C GLU A 14 7.13 18.63 3.10
N MET A 15 6.41 17.71 3.72
CA MET A 15 5.95 16.48 3.07
C MET A 15 4.96 16.82 1.95
N GLN A 16 5.31 16.39 0.73
CA GLN A 16 4.46 16.45 -0.43
C GLN A 16 3.53 15.24 -0.44
N HIS A 17 2.33 15.43 -0.98
CA HIS A 17 1.34 14.38 -1.16
C HIS A 17 0.85 14.39 -2.60
N VAL A 18 0.84 13.21 -3.22
CA VAL A 18 0.32 13.03 -4.57
C VAL A 18 -0.68 11.90 -4.56
N GLU A 19 -1.81 12.13 -5.21
CA GLU A 19 -2.85 11.15 -5.45
C GLU A 19 -2.96 10.91 -6.96
N VAL A 20 -2.89 9.65 -7.36
CA VAL A 20 -3.05 9.21 -8.75
C VAL A 20 -4.03 8.06 -8.78
N GLN A 21 -4.98 8.09 -9.71
CA GLN A 21 -5.82 6.94 -9.98
C GLN A 21 -5.31 6.23 -11.23
N THR A 22 -5.09 4.92 -11.13
CA THR A 22 -4.70 4.10 -12.28
C THR A 22 -5.51 2.81 -12.36
N SER A 23 -5.74 2.36 -13.59
CA SER A 23 -6.34 1.06 -13.89
C SER A 23 -5.31 0.01 -14.28
N HIS A 24 -4.05 0.40 -14.48
CA HIS A 24 -3.03 -0.47 -15.01
C HIS A 24 -1.87 -0.64 -14.03
N TYR A 25 -1.55 -1.90 -13.76
CA TYR A 25 -0.45 -2.25 -12.86
C TYR A 25 0.91 -1.64 -13.28
N HIS A 26 1.16 -1.48 -14.59
CA HIS A 26 2.42 -0.88 -15.04
C HIS A 26 2.59 0.58 -14.60
N ASP A 27 1.51 1.36 -14.52
CA ASP A 27 1.59 2.73 -14.01
C ASP A 27 2.00 2.75 -12.53
N ALA A 28 1.49 1.79 -11.75
CA ALA A 28 1.87 1.66 -10.34
C ALA A 28 3.34 1.21 -10.19
N VAL A 29 3.83 0.34 -11.07
CA VAL A 29 5.26 -0.02 -11.13
C VAL A 29 6.11 1.20 -11.47
N ASP A 30 5.71 2.00 -12.45
CA ASP A 30 6.41 3.23 -12.82
C ASP A 30 6.47 4.24 -11.65
N LEU A 31 5.40 4.33 -10.86
CA LEU A 31 5.37 5.16 -9.64
C LEU A 31 6.35 4.64 -8.58
N ILE A 32 6.36 3.32 -8.34
CA ILE A 32 7.30 2.68 -7.42
C ILE A 32 8.74 2.91 -7.88
N ASP A 33 9.03 2.81 -9.18
CA ASP A 33 10.38 2.99 -9.74
C ASP A 33 10.87 4.44 -9.71
N LYS A 34 9.96 5.41 -9.78
CA LYS A 34 10.29 6.83 -9.71
C LYS A 34 10.30 7.39 -8.29
N TYR A 35 9.84 6.60 -7.31
CA TYR A 35 9.79 7.02 -5.92
C TYR A 35 11.21 7.27 -5.38
N PRO A 36 11.47 8.36 -4.63
CA PRO A 36 12.80 8.73 -4.16
C PRO A 36 13.24 7.90 -2.93
N TRP A 37 13.47 6.60 -3.14
CA TRP A 37 13.74 5.63 -2.07
C TRP A 37 14.90 6.01 -1.17
N SER A 38 16.06 6.35 -1.75
CA SER A 38 17.27 6.64 -0.99
C SER A 38 17.14 7.91 -0.16
N GLU A 39 16.50 8.93 -0.73
CA GLU A 39 16.27 10.22 -0.07
C GLU A 39 15.31 10.04 1.12
N GLU A 40 14.23 9.29 0.95
CA GLU A 40 13.25 9.07 2.02
C GLU A 40 13.80 8.22 3.16
N VAL A 41 14.67 7.25 2.86
CA VAL A 41 15.41 6.50 3.89
C VAL A 41 16.32 7.43 4.69
N ALA A 42 17.10 8.28 4.01
CA ALA A 42 17.99 9.23 4.69
C ALA A 42 17.21 10.26 5.55
N LEU A 43 16.07 10.74 5.06
CA LEU A 43 15.20 11.66 5.79
C LEU A 43 14.59 11.02 7.03
N PHE A 44 14.19 9.74 6.95
CA PHE A 44 13.73 9.00 8.11
C PHE A 44 14.82 8.84 9.17
N GLU A 45 16.06 8.57 8.77
CA GLU A 45 17.20 8.48 9.69
C GLU A 45 17.50 9.84 10.38
N GLU A 46 17.37 10.95 9.65
CA GLU A 46 17.65 12.29 10.16
C GLU A 46 16.53 12.84 11.07
N HIS A 47 15.27 12.63 10.68
CA HIS A 47 14.11 13.30 11.29
C HIS A 47 13.14 12.36 12.00
N GLY A 48 13.31 11.04 11.88
CA GLY A 48 12.38 10.04 12.42
C GLY A 48 11.05 9.92 11.64
N GLU A 49 10.94 10.62 10.51
CA GLU A 49 9.75 10.68 9.67
C GLU A 49 10.14 10.53 8.21
N GLY A 50 9.46 9.62 7.49
CA GLY A 50 9.64 9.38 6.07
C GLY A 50 8.29 9.21 5.37
N GLY A 51 8.31 9.27 4.04
CA GLY A 51 7.15 9.06 3.20
C GLY A 51 6.76 7.59 3.02
N GLY A 52 5.86 7.35 2.07
CA GLY A 52 5.47 6.00 1.67
C GLY A 52 4.43 6.00 0.57
N LEU A 53 4.03 4.81 0.15
CA LEU A 53 3.03 4.59 -0.89
C LEU A 53 1.86 3.77 -0.33
N PHE A 54 0.65 4.15 -0.70
CA PHE A 54 -0.60 3.49 -0.37
C PHE A 54 -1.34 3.16 -1.66
N PHE A 55 -1.73 1.91 -1.82
CA PHE A 55 -2.44 1.41 -3.00
C PHE A 55 -3.79 0.89 -2.55
N THR A 56 -4.86 1.62 -2.84
CA THR A 56 -6.23 1.30 -2.38
C THR A 56 -7.14 0.97 -3.56
N VAL A 57 -7.91 -0.10 -3.45
CA VAL A 57 -9.03 -0.41 -4.36
C VAL A 57 -10.32 -0.53 -3.57
N GLY A 58 -11.40 0.04 -4.09
CA GLY A 58 -12.71 0.02 -3.44
C GLY A 58 -13.02 1.34 -2.72
N ASP A 59 -13.88 1.24 -1.71
CA ASP A 59 -14.38 2.35 -0.91
C ASP A 59 -14.10 2.09 0.56
N GLU A 60 -13.37 3.00 1.21
CA GLU A 60 -13.00 2.89 2.63
C GLU A 60 -14.24 2.95 3.55
N ASP A 61 -15.33 3.55 3.08
CA ASP A 61 -16.62 3.59 3.77
C ASP A 61 -17.45 2.29 3.60
N ASP A 62 -17.07 1.40 2.69
CA ASP A 62 -17.71 0.10 2.46
C ASP A 62 -16.68 -1.03 2.42
N LYS A 63 -16.36 -1.52 1.20
CA LYS A 63 -15.41 -2.60 0.96
C LYS A 63 -14.17 -2.09 0.24
N TYR A 64 -13.01 -2.45 0.75
CA TYR A 64 -11.74 -2.03 0.18
C TYR A 64 -10.60 -2.99 0.52
N ALA A 65 -9.53 -2.89 -0.26
CA ALA A 65 -8.26 -3.53 0.02
C ALA A 65 -7.14 -2.51 -0.19
N CYS A 66 -6.13 -2.57 0.67
CA CYS A 66 -5.02 -1.63 0.62
C CYS A 66 -3.68 -2.29 0.95
N PHE A 67 -2.65 -1.87 0.22
CA PHE A 67 -1.26 -2.07 0.60
C PHE A 67 -0.63 -0.75 1.00
N GLN A 68 0.12 -0.73 2.10
CA GLN A 68 1.07 0.32 2.43
C GLN A 68 2.49 -0.20 2.26
N LEU A 69 3.32 0.58 1.58
CA LEU A 69 4.73 0.32 1.38
C LEU A 69 5.53 1.51 1.89
N VAL A 70 6.36 1.28 2.91
CA VAL A 70 7.21 2.29 3.54
C VAL A 70 8.68 1.96 3.29
N PRO A 71 9.52 2.90 2.84
CA PRO A 71 10.95 2.67 2.67
C PRO A 71 11.66 2.29 3.97
N THR A 72 12.58 1.33 3.89
CA THR A 72 13.52 1.02 4.98
C THR A 72 14.96 0.95 4.51
N GLU A 73 15.18 0.53 3.27
CA GLU A 73 16.47 0.57 2.58
C GLU A 73 16.22 1.04 1.12
N PRO A 74 17.26 1.46 0.37
CA PRO A 74 17.10 1.89 -1.02
C PRO A 74 16.39 0.87 -1.94
N ASP A 75 16.47 -0.42 -1.63
CA ASP A 75 15.87 -1.52 -2.39
C ASP A 75 14.89 -2.38 -1.59
N LYS A 76 14.50 -1.95 -0.38
CA LYS A 76 13.54 -2.65 0.49
C LYS A 76 12.55 -1.71 1.17
N GLY A 77 11.44 -2.28 1.59
CA GLY A 77 10.47 -1.58 2.42
C GLY A 77 9.67 -2.52 3.31
N LEU A 78 8.96 -1.93 4.26
CA LEU A 78 7.93 -2.60 5.03
C LEU A 78 6.62 -2.53 4.24
N LEU A 79 6.08 -3.69 3.90
CA LEU A 79 4.79 -3.85 3.26
C LEU A 79 3.77 -4.39 4.27
N CYS A 80 2.61 -3.75 4.37
CA CYS A 80 1.46 -4.34 5.06
C CYS A 80 0.22 -4.31 4.17
N PHE A 81 -0.69 -5.25 4.44
CA PHE A 81 -1.93 -5.43 3.71
C PHE A 81 -3.10 -5.43 4.67
N TRP A 82 -4.14 -4.69 4.32
CA TRP A 82 -5.42 -4.79 4.99
C TRP A 82 -6.56 -4.78 3.99
N LEU A 83 -7.63 -5.46 4.36
CA LEU A 83 -8.81 -5.58 3.53
C LEU A 83 -10.04 -5.64 4.42
N VAL A 84 -11.08 -4.93 4.02
CA VAL A 84 -12.42 -4.96 4.61
C VAL A 84 -13.39 -5.40 3.53
N LEU A 85 -13.96 -6.60 3.68
CA LEU A 85 -14.99 -7.14 2.80
C LEU A 85 -16.39 -6.96 3.40
N ASP A 86 -16.49 -7.05 4.72
CA ASP A 86 -17.73 -6.83 5.47
C ASP A 86 -17.38 -6.26 6.85
N LYS A 87 -17.96 -5.11 7.19
CA LYS A 87 -17.77 -4.45 8.50
C LYS A 87 -18.54 -5.16 9.62
N GLY A 88 -19.50 -6.02 9.26
CA GLY A 88 -20.35 -6.79 10.17
C GLY A 88 -21.50 -5.99 10.77
N PHE A 89 -22.51 -6.67 11.31
CA PHE A 89 -23.58 -6.03 12.06
C PHE A 89 -23.12 -5.74 13.50
N LEU A 90 -23.28 -4.48 13.96
CA LEU A 90 -22.80 -3.98 15.28
C LEU A 90 -21.28 -4.20 15.54
N GLY A 91 -20.46 -4.36 14.49
CA GLY A 91 -19.01 -4.40 14.58
C GLY A 91 -18.37 -5.72 15.03
N ILE A 92 -19.15 -6.78 15.28
CA ILE A 92 -18.63 -8.08 15.77
C ILE A 92 -19.18 -9.31 15.05
N PHE A 93 -20.40 -9.28 14.50
CA PHE A 93 -20.97 -10.43 13.81
C PHE A 93 -20.79 -10.32 12.30
N GLY A 94 -20.12 -11.33 11.72
CA GLY A 94 -19.93 -11.43 10.26
C GLY A 94 -18.80 -10.58 9.70
N LYS A 95 -18.00 -9.91 10.54
CA LYS A 95 -16.87 -9.09 10.10
C LYS A 95 -15.87 -9.94 9.29
N LYS A 96 -15.61 -9.53 8.05
CA LYS A 96 -14.64 -10.16 7.14
C LYS A 96 -13.55 -9.15 6.86
N THR A 97 -12.49 -9.22 7.65
CA THR A 97 -11.33 -8.35 7.50
C THR A 97 -10.03 -9.12 7.55
N ILE A 98 -9.05 -8.65 6.79
CA ILE A 98 -7.69 -9.14 6.82
C ILE A 98 -6.81 -7.98 7.27
N ASN A 99 -5.86 -8.28 8.15
CA ASN A 99 -4.80 -7.37 8.54
C ASN A 99 -3.54 -8.23 8.67
N THR A 100 -2.56 -8.00 7.80
CA THR A 100 -1.27 -8.64 7.88
C THR A 100 -0.31 -7.74 8.65
N PRO A 101 0.56 -8.31 9.49
CA PRO A 101 1.65 -7.54 10.06
C PRO A 101 2.53 -6.97 8.93
N PHE A 102 3.29 -5.93 9.25
CA PHE A 102 4.35 -5.46 8.36
C PHE A 102 5.36 -6.58 8.10
N GLU A 103 5.69 -6.77 6.84
CA GLU A 103 6.69 -7.70 6.34
C GLU A 103 7.75 -6.88 5.61
N GLU A 104 9.03 -7.10 5.94
CA GLU A 104 10.12 -6.54 5.13
C GLU A 104 10.20 -7.30 3.81
N VAL A 105 10.20 -6.56 2.70
CA VAL A 105 10.24 -7.09 1.34
C VAL A 105 11.17 -6.27 0.48
N SER A 106 11.77 -6.90 -0.54
CA SER A 106 12.42 -6.15 -1.62
C SER A 106 11.39 -5.37 -2.44
N ILE A 107 11.81 -4.31 -3.14
CA ILE A 107 10.90 -3.56 -4.03
C ILE A 107 10.32 -4.45 -5.14
N SER A 108 11.09 -5.43 -5.64
CA SER A 108 10.60 -6.39 -6.63
C SER A 108 9.49 -7.31 -6.06
N GLU A 109 9.64 -7.75 -4.82
CA GLU A 109 8.60 -8.53 -4.13
C GLU A 109 7.37 -7.69 -3.84
N ALA A 110 7.54 -6.45 -3.38
CA ALA A 110 6.44 -5.51 -3.16
C ALA A 110 5.59 -5.32 -4.42
N LYS A 111 6.23 -5.05 -5.57
CA LYS A 111 5.57 -4.97 -6.88
C LYS A 111 4.72 -6.22 -7.15
N SER A 112 5.32 -7.40 -6.99
CA SER A 112 4.64 -8.68 -7.19
C SER A 112 3.44 -8.88 -6.26
N LYS A 113 3.55 -8.48 -4.99
CA LYS A 113 2.48 -8.56 -3.98
C LYS A 113 1.36 -7.55 -4.19
N ILE A 114 1.66 -6.39 -4.79
CA ILE A 114 0.68 -5.33 -5.10
C ILE A 114 -0.13 -5.66 -6.36
N LYS A 115 0.46 -6.37 -7.33
CA LYS A 115 -0.17 -6.73 -8.61
C LYS A 115 -1.62 -7.24 -8.49
N PRO A 116 -1.96 -8.15 -7.56
CA PRO A 116 -3.32 -8.66 -7.41
C PRO A 116 -4.40 -7.58 -7.20
N LEU A 117 -4.06 -6.39 -6.66
CA LEU A 117 -5.01 -5.27 -6.56
C LEU A 117 -5.59 -4.83 -7.91
N PHE A 118 -4.87 -5.09 -8.99
CA PHE A 118 -5.26 -4.74 -10.36
C PHE A 118 -5.97 -5.87 -11.09
N ASP A 119 -5.74 -7.11 -10.67
CA ASP A 119 -6.23 -8.30 -11.38
C ASP A 119 -7.50 -8.88 -10.75
N TYR A 120 -7.68 -8.72 -9.43
CA TYR A 120 -8.67 -9.44 -8.64
C TYR A 120 -9.74 -8.51 -8.06
N SER A 121 -10.94 -9.06 -7.84
CA SER A 121 -11.96 -8.44 -7.01
C SER A 121 -11.56 -8.50 -5.52
N ILE A 122 -12.16 -7.65 -4.69
CA ILE A 122 -11.92 -7.64 -3.25
C ILE A 122 -12.29 -8.99 -2.61
N GLU A 123 -13.34 -9.64 -3.11
CA GLU A 123 -13.74 -10.99 -2.68
C GLU A 123 -12.65 -12.03 -3.00
N GLN A 124 -12.07 -11.97 -4.20
CA GLN A 124 -10.96 -12.86 -4.59
C GLN A 124 -9.71 -12.59 -3.75
N LEU A 125 -9.38 -11.32 -3.49
CA LEU A 125 -8.28 -10.94 -2.61
C LEU A 125 -8.47 -11.47 -1.18
N TYR A 126 -9.70 -11.41 -0.66
CA TYR A 126 -10.04 -11.97 0.65
C TYR A 126 -9.79 -13.48 0.69
N GLU A 127 -10.26 -14.20 -0.32
CA GLU A 127 -10.09 -15.65 -0.40
C GLU A 127 -8.61 -16.07 -0.53
N CYS A 128 -7.78 -15.28 -1.22
CA CYS A 128 -6.33 -15.54 -1.34
C CYS A 128 -5.55 -15.31 -0.04
N HIS A 129 -6.01 -14.39 0.82
CA HIS A 129 -5.27 -13.96 2.01
C HIS A 129 -5.87 -14.44 3.33
N LYS A 130 -7.11 -14.96 3.32
CA LYS A 130 -7.71 -15.51 4.54
C LYS A 130 -6.87 -16.71 5.01
N LYS A 131 -6.58 -16.76 6.31
CA LYS A 131 -5.96 -17.95 6.90
C LYS A 131 -6.93 -19.13 6.77
N PRO A 132 -6.45 -20.35 6.48
CA PRO A 132 -7.26 -21.56 6.50
C PRO A 132 -7.97 -21.77 7.84
#